data_AF-A0A7U7GBN4-F1
#
_entry.id   AF-A0A7U7GBN4-F1
#
_cell.length_a   1.000
_cell.length_b   1.000
_cell.length_c   1.000
_cell.angle_alpha   90.00
_cell.angle_beta   90.00
_cell.angle_gamma   90.00
#
_symmetry.space_group_name_H-M   'P 1'
#
loop_
_entity.id
_entity.type
_entity.pdbx_description
1 polymer ?
#
loop_
_entity_poly.entity_id
_entity_poly.type
_entity_poly.pdbx_seq_one_letter_code
_entity_poly.pdbx_strand_id
1 'polypeptide(L)'
;MNRDEWLQSRVTYLKNLKARTEHQQLLVLLADKPDRSVAENQLFAALIRVEQANDRAAQARVAVVKLIQTSKRQSAQAERKARAHRLIQQGVLFDLASLEHRSRGELLGLLLAAAKTDDPHRWDTWKQAGDALLAQKGDTVDLQR
;
A
#
# COMPACT_ATOMS: atom_id res chain seq x y z
N MET A 1 -14.60 24.04 8.12
CA MET A 1 -15.79 24.32 7.30
C MET A 1 -16.93 24.62 8.25
N ASN A 2 -17.43 25.86 8.23
CA ASN A 2 -18.61 26.23 9.00
C ASN A 2 -19.86 25.51 8.43
N ARG A 3 -20.92 25.37 9.24
CA ARG A 3 -22.18 24.72 8.85
C ARG A 3 -22.77 25.33 7.58
N ASP A 4 -22.71 26.66 7.45
CA ASP A 4 -23.27 27.38 6.31
C ASP A 4 -22.44 27.18 5.03
N GLU A 5 -21.11 27.16 5.15
CA GLU A 5 -20.20 26.84 4.03
C GLU A 5 -20.45 25.41 3.52
N TRP A 6 -20.60 24.45 4.44
CA TRP A 6 -20.91 23.06 4.09
C TRP A 6 -22.24 22.97 3.36
N LEU A 7 -23.27 23.66 3.85
CA LEU A 7 -24.59 23.67 3.26
C LEU A 7 -24.58 24.28 1.85
N GLN A 8 -23.93 25.43 1.66
CA GLN A 8 -23.80 26.07 0.34
C GLN A 8 -23.07 25.16 -0.65
N SER A 9 -21.98 24.54 -0.22
CA SER A 9 -21.22 23.59 -1.04
C SER A 9 -22.08 22.37 -1.40
N ARG A 10 -22.84 21.85 -0.43
CA ARG A 10 -23.73 20.69 -0.64
C ARG A 10 -24.87 21.02 -1.60
N VAL A 11 -25.52 22.17 -1.45
CA VAL A 11 -26.59 22.62 -2.35
C VAL A 11 -26.05 22.80 -3.77
N THR A 12 -24.88 23.43 -3.93
CA THR A 12 -24.22 23.61 -5.22
C THR A 12 -23.93 22.25 -5.88
N TYR A 13 -23.37 21.31 -5.11
CA TYR A 13 -23.15 19.94 -5.58
C TYR A 13 -24.44 19.26 -6.02
N LEU A 14 -25.49 19.31 -5.20
CA LEU A 14 -26.79 18.69 -5.50
C LEU A 14 -27.44 19.29 -6.74
N LYS A 15 -27.32 20.60 -6.97
CA LYS A 15 -27.82 21.27 -8.19
C LYS A 15 -27.14 20.76 -9.47
N ASN A 16 -25.90 20.30 -9.38
CA ASN A 16 -25.14 19.77 -10.52
C ASN A 16 -25.34 18.26 -10.74
N LEU A 17 -26.11 17.56 -9.90
CA LEU A 17 -26.40 16.15 -10.10
C LEU A 17 -27.37 15.91 -11.25
N LYS A 18 -27.10 14.89 -12.07
CA LYS A 18 -27.98 14.46 -13.17
C LYS A 18 -29.37 14.03 -12.68
N ALA A 19 -29.43 13.43 -11.49
CA ALA A 19 -30.66 13.04 -10.82
C ALA A 19 -30.49 13.23 -9.31
N ARG A 20 -31.55 13.70 -8.64
CA ARG A 20 -31.61 13.94 -7.19
C ARG A 20 -32.70 13.07 -6.59
N THR A 21 -32.48 12.57 -5.37
CA THR A 21 -33.55 11.91 -4.58
C THR A 21 -34.62 12.93 -4.18
N GLU A 22 -35.79 12.47 -3.76
CA GLU A 22 -36.89 13.35 -3.30
C GLU A 22 -36.45 14.28 -2.15
N HIS A 23 -35.77 13.75 -1.14
CA HIS A 23 -35.25 14.57 -0.03
C HIS A 23 -34.18 15.57 -0.46
N GLN A 24 -33.36 15.26 -1.48
CA GLN A 24 -32.37 16.19 -2.03
C GLN A 24 -33.02 17.29 -2.87
N GLN A 25 -34.05 16.96 -3.64
CA GLN A 25 -34.84 17.94 -4.39
C GLN A 25 -35.49 18.93 -3.42
N LEU A 26 -36.12 18.41 -2.35
CA LEU A 26 -36.76 19.22 -1.33
C LEU A 26 -35.76 20.09 -0.54
N LEU A 27 -34.58 19.57 -0.24
CA LEU A 27 -33.52 20.36 0.41
C LEU A 27 -33.08 21.53 -0.48
N VAL A 28 -32.89 21.30 -1.78
CA VAL A 28 -32.51 22.38 -2.71
C VAL A 28 -33.64 23.42 -2.83
N LEU A 29 -34.89 22.98 -2.94
CA LEU A 29 -36.05 23.86 -3.01
C LEU A 29 -36.16 24.74 -1.76
N LEU A 30 -36.04 24.13 -0.58
CA LEU A 30 -36.07 24.88 0.68
C LEU A 30 -34.85 25.78 0.86
N ALA A 31 -33.68 25.43 0.31
CA ALA A 31 -32.49 26.27 0.37
C ALA A 31 -32.66 27.57 -0.45
N ASP A 32 -33.38 27.52 -1.56
CA ASP A 32 -33.62 28.68 -2.44
C ASP A 32 -34.83 29.53 -2.00
N LYS A 33 -35.63 29.06 -1.02
CA LYS A 33 -36.81 29.78 -0.52
C LYS A 33 -36.42 30.81 0.55
N PRO A 34 -36.62 32.13 0.33
CA PRO A 34 -36.28 33.17 1.30
C PRO A 34 -37.24 33.17 2.51
N ASP A 35 -38.55 33.01 2.27
CA ASP A 35 -39.58 33.08 3.31
C ASP A 35 -40.09 31.68 3.70
N ARG A 36 -39.30 30.95 4.49
CA ARG A 36 -39.68 29.64 5.04
C ARG A 36 -40.54 29.79 6.29
N SER A 37 -41.64 29.05 6.36
CA SER A 37 -42.43 28.88 7.57
C SER A 37 -41.65 28.14 8.66
N VAL A 38 -42.15 28.16 9.90
CA VAL A 38 -41.54 27.44 11.03
C VAL A 38 -41.44 25.93 10.74
N ALA A 39 -42.49 25.33 10.17
CA ALA A 39 -42.51 23.92 9.80
C ALA A 39 -41.48 23.60 8.71
N GLU A 40 -41.34 24.47 7.70
CA GLU A 40 -40.35 24.31 6.64
C GLU A 40 -38.91 24.45 7.16
N ASN A 41 -38.65 25.33 8.13
CA ASN A 41 -37.35 25.44 8.77
C ASN A 41 -36.99 24.18 9.57
N GLN A 42 -37.96 23.59 10.28
CA GLN A 42 -37.77 22.31 10.99
C GLN A 42 -37.48 21.17 10.01
N LEU A 43 -38.24 21.09 8.92
CA LEU A 43 -38.02 20.11 7.85
C LEU A 43 -36.65 20.29 7.20
N PHE A 44 -36.26 21.52 6.86
CA PHE A 44 -34.96 21.84 6.30
C PHE A 44 -33.82 21.41 7.24
N ALA A 45 -33.94 21.68 8.54
CA ALA A 45 -32.97 21.23 9.53
C ALA A 45 -32.89 19.69 9.66
N ALA A 46 -33.99 18.97 9.43
CA ALA A 46 -33.99 17.51 9.39
C ALA A 46 -33.29 16.98 8.11
N LEU A 47 -33.59 17.57 6.95
CA LEU A 47 -32.95 17.20 5.68
C LEU A 47 -31.44 17.43 5.71
N ILE A 48 -30.98 18.54 6.30
CA ILE A 48 -29.56 18.81 6.51
C ILE A 48 -28.89 17.70 7.32
N ARG A 49 -29.52 17.26 8.42
CA ARG A 49 -28.97 16.20 9.27
C ARG A 49 -28.84 14.87 8.52
N VAL A 50 -29.83 14.53 7.68
CA VAL A 50 -29.78 13.35 6.82
C VAL A 50 -28.62 13.44 5.83
N GLU A 51 -28.48 14.56 5.12
CA GLU A 51 -27.39 14.75 4.15
C GLU A 51 -26.00 14.72 4.82
N GLN A 52 -25.87 15.29 6.03
CA GLN A 52 -24.63 15.20 6.80
C GLN A 52 -24.31 13.75 7.21
N ALA A 53 -25.31 12.97 7.63
CA ALA A 53 -25.11 11.57 7.95
C ALA A 53 -24.68 10.76 6.71
N ASN A 54 -25.29 11.04 5.55
CA ASN A 54 -24.94 10.41 4.27
C ASN A 54 -23.51 10.75 3.84
N ASP A 55 -23.11 12.01 3.95
CA ASP A 55 -21.75 12.48 3.64
C ASP A 55 -20.71 11.82 4.55
N ARG A 56 -20.96 11.78 5.87
CA ARG A 56 -20.08 11.08 6.83
C ARG A 56 -19.97 9.59 6.51
N ALA A 57 -21.08 8.93 6.19
CA ALA A 57 -21.07 7.52 5.82
C ALA A 57 -20.28 7.27 4.51
N ALA A 58 -20.39 8.18 3.53
CA ALA A 58 -19.61 8.11 2.30
C ALA A 58 -18.11 8.29 2.56
N GLN A 59 -17.73 9.27 3.37
CA GLN A 59 -16.34 9.51 3.77
C GLN A 59 -15.76 8.30 4.53
N ALA A 60 -16.52 7.71 5.45
CA ALA A 60 -16.11 6.51 6.16
C ALA A 60 -15.88 5.33 5.21
N ARG A 61 -16.76 5.11 4.23
CA ARG A 61 -16.56 4.07 3.19
C ARG A 61 -15.28 4.29 2.39
N VAL A 62 -15.01 5.52 1.96
CA VAL A 62 -13.78 5.87 1.22
C VAL A 62 -12.54 5.64 2.09
N ALA A 63 -12.58 6.02 3.36
CA ALA A 63 -11.48 5.82 4.29
C ALA A 63 -11.14 4.33 4.48
N VAL A 64 -12.16 3.47 4.65
CA VAL A 64 -11.98 2.01 4.76
C VAL A 64 -11.36 1.44 3.48
N VAL A 65 -11.86 1.80 2.31
CA VAL A 65 -11.30 1.35 1.03
C VAL A 65 -9.83 1.77 0.89
N LYS A 66 -9.50 3.02 1.26
CA LYS A 66 -8.13 3.53 1.24
C LYS A 66 -7.21 2.75 2.17
N LEU A 67 -7.67 2.42 3.37
CA LEU A 67 -6.91 1.60 4.34
C LEU A 67 -6.63 0.19 3.79
N ILE A 68 -7.65 -0.47 3.22
CA ILE A 68 -7.50 -1.79 2.60
C ILE A 68 -6.47 -1.75 1.45
N GLN A 69 -6.58 -0.76 0.56
CA GLN A 69 -5.63 -0.61 -0.55
C GLN A 69 -4.20 -0.32 -0.07
N THR A 70 -4.06 0.52 0.96
CA THR A 70 -2.76 0.85 1.56
C THR A 70 -2.12 -0.40 2.16
N SER A 71 -2.89 -1.17 2.94
CA SER A 71 -2.44 -2.43 3.52
C SER A 71 -2.00 -3.44 2.45
N LYS A 72 -2.79 -3.63 1.40
CA LYS A 72 -2.42 -4.50 0.27
C LYS A 72 -1.13 -4.07 -0.44
N ARG A 73 -0.92 -2.75 -0.59
CA ARG A 73 0.31 -2.22 -1.19
C ARG A 73 1.52 -2.46 -0.29
N GLN A 74 1.37 -2.25 1.02
CA GLN A 74 2.42 -2.49 1.99
C GLN A 74 2.84 -3.96 2.05
N SER A 75 1.88 -4.89 2.05
CA SER A 75 2.20 -6.33 2.03
C SER A 75 2.94 -6.72 0.74
N ALA A 76 2.43 -6.31 -0.42
CA ALA A 76 3.08 -6.57 -1.71
C ALA A 76 4.49 -5.95 -1.79
N GLN A 77 4.69 -4.76 -1.21
CA GLN A 77 6.00 -4.11 -1.16
C GLN A 77 6.96 -4.86 -0.22
N ALA A 78 6.48 -5.34 0.93
CA ALA A 78 7.27 -6.13 1.86
C ALA A 78 7.73 -7.46 1.20
N GLU A 79 6.82 -8.16 0.51
CA GLU A 79 7.15 -9.38 -0.24
C GLU A 79 8.18 -9.12 -1.34
N ARG A 80 8.03 -8.03 -2.11
CA ARG A 80 9.01 -7.63 -3.13
C ARG A 80 10.36 -7.30 -2.52
N LYS A 81 10.39 -6.56 -1.40
CA LYS A 81 11.62 -6.21 -0.68
C LYS A 81 12.31 -7.46 -0.14
N ALA A 82 11.57 -8.39 0.44
CA ALA A 82 12.11 -9.66 0.93
C ALA A 82 12.69 -10.51 -0.22
N ARG A 83 11.99 -10.59 -1.36
CA ARG A 83 12.49 -11.26 -2.56
C ARG A 83 13.76 -10.61 -3.09
N ALA A 84 13.76 -9.29 -3.26
CA ALA A 84 14.91 -8.55 -3.74
C ALA A 84 16.11 -8.71 -2.80
N HIS A 85 15.89 -8.61 -1.49
CA HIS A 85 16.93 -8.82 -0.49
C HIS A 85 17.55 -10.22 -0.59
N ARG A 86 16.72 -11.27 -0.71
CA ARG A 86 17.20 -12.65 -0.91
C ARG A 86 18.04 -12.78 -2.18
N LEU A 87 17.57 -12.23 -3.30
CA LEU A 87 18.28 -12.29 -4.58
C LEU A 87 19.60 -11.52 -4.53
N ILE A 88 19.64 -10.37 -3.86
CA ILE A 88 20.87 -9.59 -3.66
C ILE A 88 21.85 -10.39 -2.81
N GLN A 89 21.41 -10.97 -1.69
CA GLN A 89 22.27 -11.81 -0.86
C GLN A 89 22.86 -12.99 -1.65
N GLN A 90 22.05 -13.65 -2.49
CA GLN A 90 22.53 -14.71 -3.37
C GLN A 90 23.53 -14.19 -4.42
N GLY A 91 23.28 -13.01 -5.02
CA GLY A 91 24.18 -12.39 -5.97
C GLY A 91 25.54 -12.03 -5.37
N VAL A 92 25.54 -11.47 -4.16
CA VAL A 92 26.77 -11.13 -3.42
C VAL A 92 27.66 -12.36 -3.20
N LEU A 93 27.08 -13.55 -3.03
CA LEU A 93 27.87 -14.78 -2.92
C LEU A 93 28.65 -15.08 -4.20
N PHE A 94 28.10 -14.78 -5.37
CA PHE A 94 28.83 -14.94 -6.63
C PHE A 94 29.96 -13.92 -6.75
N ASP A 95 29.73 -12.66 -6.38
CA ASP A 95 30.78 -11.64 -6.37
C ASP A 95 31.92 -12.01 -5.40
N LEU A 96 31.58 -12.49 -4.20
CA LEU A 96 32.56 -12.95 -3.20
C LEU A 96 33.37 -14.15 -3.68
N ALA A 97 32.76 -15.04 -4.45
CA ALA A 97 33.41 -16.19 -5.07
C ALA A 97 34.17 -15.84 -6.36
N SER A 98 34.21 -14.57 -6.76
CA SER A 98 34.80 -14.09 -8.02
C SER A 98 34.21 -14.76 -9.26
N LEU A 99 32.89 -14.98 -9.22
CA LEU A 99 32.11 -15.66 -10.26
C LEU A 99 31.26 -14.69 -11.12
N GLU A 100 31.31 -13.38 -10.87
CA GLU A 100 30.53 -12.34 -11.54
C GLU A 100 30.75 -12.27 -13.06
N HIS A 101 31.90 -12.75 -13.54
CA HIS A 101 32.25 -12.79 -14.96
C HIS A 101 31.74 -14.06 -15.68
N ARG A 102 31.21 -15.04 -14.94
CA ARG A 102 30.74 -16.31 -15.50
C ARG A 102 29.35 -16.15 -16.11
N SER A 103 29.10 -16.92 -17.16
CA SER A 103 27.78 -16.95 -17.80
C SER A 103 26.74 -17.60 -16.89
N ARG A 104 25.47 -17.25 -17.12
CA ARG A 104 24.33 -17.86 -16.41
C ARG A 104 24.29 -19.39 -16.56
N GLY A 105 24.73 -19.90 -17.71
CA GLY A 105 24.79 -21.35 -17.98
C GLY A 105 25.85 -22.05 -17.15
N GLU A 106 27.06 -21.48 -17.05
CA GLU A 106 28.14 -22.03 -16.21
C GLU A 106 27.74 -22.05 -14.73
N LEU A 107 27.15 -20.97 -14.22
CA LEU A 107 26.70 -20.88 -12.83
C LEU A 107 25.58 -21.89 -12.54
N LEU A 108 24.58 -22.00 -13.42
CA LEU A 108 23.53 -22.99 -13.26
C LEU A 108 24.09 -24.42 -13.32
N GLY A 109 25.03 -24.69 -14.22
CA GLY A 109 25.72 -25.98 -14.31
C GLY A 109 26.46 -26.33 -13.01
N LEU A 110 27.19 -25.37 -12.44
CA LEU A 110 27.87 -25.51 -11.14
C LEU A 110 26.87 -25.83 -10.02
N LEU A 111 25.76 -25.09 -9.93
CA LEU A 111 24.72 -25.31 -8.92
C LEU A 111 24.03 -26.67 -9.09
N LEU A 112 23.78 -27.10 -10.33
CA LEU A 112 23.22 -28.41 -10.61
C LEU A 112 24.18 -29.55 -10.26
N ALA A 113 25.49 -29.36 -10.44
CA ALA A 113 26.50 -30.33 -10.01
C ALA A 113 26.55 -30.42 -8.48
N ALA A 114 26.52 -29.29 -7.78
CA ALA A 114 26.44 -29.25 -6.33
C ALA A 114 25.15 -29.88 -5.80
N ALA A 115 23.99 -29.60 -6.41
CA ALA A 115 22.69 -30.16 -6.03
C ALA A 115 22.59 -31.69 -6.18
N LYS A 116 23.45 -32.30 -7.01
CA LYS A 116 23.55 -33.76 -7.17
C LYS A 116 24.58 -34.40 -6.24
N THR A 117 25.25 -33.62 -5.39
CA THR A 117 26.24 -34.11 -4.45
C THR A 117 25.55 -34.54 -3.15
N ASP A 118 25.48 -35.85 -2.91
CA ASP A 118 24.85 -36.41 -1.70
C ASP A 118 25.86 -36.66 -0.55
N ASP A 119 27.16 -36.45 -0.80
CA ASP A 119 28.22 -36.66 0.19
C ASP A 119 28.23 -35.55 1.26
N PRO A 120 27.90 -35.86 2.53
CA PRO A 120 27.86 -34.87 3.61
C PRO A 120 29.22 -34.24 3.92
N HIS A 121 30.32 -35.01 3.78
CA HIS A 121 31.67 -34.49 4.08
C HIS A 121 32.07 -33.39 3.10
N ARG A 122 31.63 -33.49 1.84
CA ARG A 122 31.85 -32.43 0.84
C ARG A 122 31.09 -31.16 1.20
N TRP A 123 29.85 -31.28 1.67
CA TRP A 123 29.07 -30.14 2.15
C TRP A 123 29.69 -29.47 3.37
N ASP A 124 30.21 -30.24 4.33
CA ASP A 124 30.92 -29.70 5.50
C ASP A 124 32.19 -28.94 5.08
N THR A 125 32.96 -29.49 4.14
CA THR A 125 34.15 -28.83 3.61
C THR A 125 33.81 -27.50 2.93
N TRP A 126 32.77 -27.48 2.08
CA TRP A 126 32.31 -26.24 1.44
C TRP A 126 31.78 -25.22 2.44
N LYS A 127 31.05 -25.68 3.46
CA LYS A 127 30.57 -24.82 4.54
C LYS A 127 31.73 -24.16 5.29
N GLN A 128 32.75 -24.93 5.70
CA GLN A 128 33.91 -24.39 6.39
C GLN A 128 34.64 -23.34 5.56
N ALA A 129 34.88 -23.62 4.26
CA ALA A 129 35.51 -22.67 3.36
C ALA A 129 34.67 -21.39 3.16
N GLY A 130 33.35 -21.53 3.00
CA GLY A 130 32.42 -20.41 2.87
C GLY A 130 32.35 -19.54 4.12
N ASP A 131 32.20 -20.15 5.30
CA ASP A 131 32.16 -19.46 6.59
C ASP A 131 33.47 -18.68 6.84
N ALA A 132 34.63 -19.26 6.50
CA ALA A 132 35.92 -18.58 6.61
C ALA A 132 36.02 -17.34 5.71
N LEU A 133 35.55 -17.42 4.46
CA LEU A 133 35.55 -16.28 3.54
C LEU A 133 34.57 -15.19 3.96
N LEU A 134 33.38 -15.58 4.43
CA LEU A 134 32.38 -14.66 4.96
C LEU A 134 32.89 -13.92 6.19
N ALA A 135 33.59 -14.60 7.11
CA ALA A 135 34.19 -13.96 8.29
C ALA A 135 35.25 -12.93 7.88
N GLN A 136 36.17 -13.30 6.97
CA GLN A 136 37.21 -12.39 6.47
C GLN A 136 36.65 -11.12 5.82
N LYS A 137 35.52 -11.23 5.11
CA LYS A 137 34.89 -10.11 4.40
C LYS A 137 33.90 -9.33 5.26
N GLY A 138 33.26 -9.97 6.23
CA GLY A 138 32.42 -9.32 7.24
C GLY A 138 33.22 -8.37 8.14
N ASP A 139 34.38 -8.81 8.63
CA ASP A 139 35.28 -7.98 9.44
C ASP A 139 35.78 -6.74 8.68
N THR A 140 35.98 -6.84 7.35
CA THR A 140 36.40 -5.69 6.53
C THR A 140 35.29 -4.65 6.30
N VAL A 141 34.01 -5.03 6.40
CA VAL A 141 32.88 -4.09 6.25
C VAL A 141 32.61 -3.32 7.55
N ASP A 142 32.86 -3.94 8.71
CA ASP A 142 32.70 -3.30 10.02
C ASP A 142 33.86 -2.36 10.37
N LEU A 143 35.06 -2.55 9.80
CA LEU A 143 36.21 -1.63 9.96
C LEU A 143 36.11 -0.34 9.12
N GLN A 144 35.11 -0.22 8.23
CA GLN A 144 34.92 0.94 7.34
C GLN A 144 33.66 1.77 7.66
N ARG A 145 32.98 1.49 8.78
CA ARG A 145 31.85 2.29 9.32
C ARG A 145 32.25 3.04 10.58
#